data_AF-A0A950DUU9-F1
#
_entry.id   AF-A0A950DUU9-F1
#
_cell.length_a   1.000
_cell.length_b   1.000
_cell.length_c   1.000
_cell.angle_alpha   90.00
_cell.angle_beta   90.00
_cell.angle_gamma   90.00
#
_symmetry.space_group_name_H-M   'P 1'
#
loop_
_entity.id
_entity.type
_entity.pdbx_description
1 polymer ?
#
loop_
_entity_poly.entity_id
_entity_poly.type
_entity_poly.pdbx_seq_one_letter_code
_entity_poly.pdbx_strand_id
1 'polypeptide(L)'
;MFRVAPGRVSAAVAAACTALVLGAAASSAATSYPNDPFFTQGDQWALAGATSSINAPQAWCASTGAGIVIADIDTGADFNHPDLSGKLIGGARFTDGTGNQSAGGVQDDNGHGTMTTGIMVADTNNNTGIAAVAPDARALVVKVLNSGGGGYDNDVSAGIEWAWQNGANVINLSLGPDIPFTSSITVNSGIPN
;
A
#
# COMPACT_ATOMS: atom_id res chain seq x y z
N MET A 1 33.15 -4.79 19.97
CA MET A 1 33.00 -5.98 19.10
C MET A 1 32.11 -6.98 19.82
N PHE A 2 30.78 -6.86 19.65
CA PHE A 2 29.82 -7.74 20.30
C PHE A 2 29.28 -8.71 19.24
N ARG A 3 29.65 -9.99 19.34
CA ARG A 3 29.11 -11.06 18.50
C ARG A 3 27.82 -11.53 19.15
N VAL A 4 26.69 -11.31 18.48
CA VAL A 4 25.43 -12.01 18.79
C VAL A 4 25.52 -13.40 18.17
N ALA A 5 25.31 -14.44 18.98
CA ALA A 5 25.29 -15.82 18.56
C ALA A 5 24.09 -16.09 17.62
N PRO A 6 24.19 -17.04 16.67
CA PRO A 6 23.06 -17.41 15.83
C PRO A 6 22.01 -18.13 16.70
N GLY A 7 20.95 -17.39 17.03
CA GLY A 7 19.73 -17.93 17.61
C GLY A 7 19.09 -18.85 16.57
N ARG A 8 18.89 -20.11 16.97
CA ARG A 8 18.20 -21.13 16.20
C ARG A 8 16.84 -20.60 15.76
N VAL A 9 16.64 -20.44 14.46
CA VAL A 9 15.33 -20.20 13.87
C VAL A 9 14.52 -21.48 14.14
N SER A 10 13.82 -21.51 15.27
CA SER A 10 12.82 -22.54 15.52
C SER A 10 11.73 -22.31 14.48
N ALA A 11 11.52 -23.30 13.62
CA ALA A 11 10.47 -23.33 12.63
C ALA A 11 9.16 -22.84 13.28
N ALA A 12 8.75 -21.63 12.91
CA ALA A 12 7.52 -21.06 13.41
C ALA A 12 6.36 -21.93 12.90
N VAL A 13 5.50 -22.30 13.83
CA VAL A 13 4.30 -23.10 13.62
C VAL A 13 3.48 -22.47 12.50
N ALA A 14 3.39 -23.14 11.35
CA ALA A 14 2.49 -22.76 10.28
C ALA A 14 1.04 -22.98 10.77
N ALA A 15 0.42 -21.93 11.29
CA ALA A 15 -1.02 -21.93 11.52
C ALA A 15 -1.70 -21.71 10.17
N ALA A 16 -2.00 -22.80 9.46
CA ALA A 16 -2.86 -22.76 8.29
C ALA A 16 -4.26 -22.25 8.70
N CYS A 17 -4.88 -21.40 7.87
CA CYS A 17 -6.27 -20.99 8.04
C CYS A 17 -7.14 -22.25 8.03
N THR A 18 -7.47 -22.78 9.20
CA THR A 18 -8.24 -24.03 9.31
C THR A 18 -9.71 -23.66 9.22
N ALA A 19 -10.25 -23.64 8.00
CA ALA A 19 -11.69 -23.51 7.81
C ALA A 19 -12.37 -24.83 8.20
N LEU A 20 -13.10 -24.85 9.32
CA LEU A 20 -14.02 -25.94 9.65
C LEU A 20 -15.27 -25.79 8.79
N VAL A 21 -15.32 -26.42 7.62
CA VAL A 21 -16.46 -26.31 6.69
C VAL A 21 -17.39 -27.51 6.82
N LEU A 22 -18.52 -27.33 7.50
CA LEU A 22 -19.74 -28.11 7.27
C LEU A 22 -20.53 -27.42 6.14
N GLY A 23 -20.25 -27.80 4.89
CA GLY A 23 -21.10 -27.51 3.73
C GLY A 23 -21.12 -26.09 3.17
N ALA A 24 -20.07 -25.69 2.44
CA ALA A 24 -20.13 -24.79 1.28
C ALA A 24 -18.78 -24.87 0.54
N ALA A 25 -18.76 -24.81 -0.78
CA ALA A 25 -17.56 -25.01 -1.59
C ALA A 25 -16.37 -24.18 -1.08
N ALA A 26 -15.26 -24.84 -0.76
CA ALA A 26 -14.03 -24.20 -0.34
C ALA A 26 -13.53 -23.29 -1.47
N SER A 27 -13.69 -21.98 -1.32
CA SER A 27 -12.76 -21.05 -1.97
C SER A 27 -11.37 -21.42 -1.47
N SER A 28 -10.40 -21.54 -2.37
CA SER A 28 -9.02 -21.92 -2.04
C SER A 28 -8.55 -21.07 -0.87
N ALA A 29 -8.39 -21.67 0.31
CA ALA A 29 -7.82 -20.99 1.45
C ALA A 29 -6.42 -20.54 1.02
N ALA A 30 -6.24 -19.23 0.82
CA ALA A 30 -4.92 -18.66 0.65
C ALA A 30 -4.08 -19.14 1.83
N THR A 31 -2.89 -19.67 1.56
CA THR A 31 -1.94 -19.89 2.63
C THR A 31 -1.67 -18.53 3.25
N SER A 32 -1.95 -18.36 4.54
CA SER A 32 -1.66 -17.13 5.30
C SER A 32 -0.18 -16.72 5.22
N TYR A 33 0.69 -17.63 4.78
CA TYR A 33 2.09 -17.38 4.50
C TYR A 33 2.31 -17.48 2.99
N PRO A 34 2.59 -16.35 2.32
CA PRO A 34 2.86 -16.35 0.90
C PRO A 34 4.29 -16.79 0.58
N ASN A 35 4.53 -17.15 -0.68
CA ASN A 35 5.82 -17.66 -1.18
C ASN A 35 6.79 -16.57 -1.66
N ASP A 36 6.50 -15.29 -1.39
CA ASP A 36 7.33 -14.18 -1.87
C ASP A 36 8.73 -14.22 -1.23
N PRO A 37 9.82 -14.06 -2.01
CA PRO A 37 11.18 -14.26 -1.50
C PRO A 37 11.52 -13.37 -0.30
N PHE A 38 11.17 -12.08 -0.32
CA PHE A 38 11.53 -11.17 0.79
C PHE A 38 10.65 -11.40 2.03
N PHE A 39 9.44 -11.93 1.86
CA PHE A 39 8.62 -12.37 3.00
C PHE A 39 9.22 -13.63 3.64
N THR A 40 9.52 -14.64 2.84
CA THR A 40 10.01 -15.95 3.32
C THR A 40 11.41 -15.88 3.92
N GLN A 41 12.25 -14.94 3.47
CA GLN A 41 13.56 -14.65 4.05
C GLN A 41 13.49 -13.87 5.38
N GLY A 42 12.32 -13.35 5.75
CA GLY A 42 12.11 -12.59 6.97
C GLY A 42 12.47 -11.11 6.87
N ASP A 43 12.69 -10.59 5.66
CA ASP A 43 13.02 -9.17 5.44
C ASP A 43 11.79 -8.26 5.67
N GLN A 44 10.59 -8.82 5.62
CA GLN A 44 9.31 -8.12 5.88
C GLN A 44 8.80 -8.31 7.32
N TRP A 45 9.66 -8.02 8.29
CA TRP A 45 9.38 -8.15 9.74
C TRP A 45 8.10 -7.44 10.21
N ALA A 46 7.69 -6.37 9.51
CA ALA A 46 6.51 -5.60 9.87
C ALA A 46 5.20 -6.39 9.64
N LEU A 47 5.18 -7.30 8.66
CA LEU A 47 4.02 -8.13 8.36
C LEU A 47 3.86 -9.29 9.35
N ALA A 48 4.96 -9.92 9.74
CA ALA A 48 4.97 -11.09 10.60
C ALA A 48 6.30 -11.28 11.36
N GLY A 49 6.24 -12.03 12.47
CA GLY A 49 7.44 -12.57 13.13
C GLY A 49 8.10 -11.66 14.18
N ALA A 50 7.84 -10.35 14.15
CA ALA A 50 8.23 -9.43 15.22
C ALA A 50 7.12 -9.28 16.27
N THR A 51 7.48 -9.06 17.54
CA THR A 51 6.53 -8.75 18.62
C THR A 51 5.65 -7.53 18.31
N SER A 52 6.18 -6.60 17.51
CA SER A 52 5.49 -5.37 17.08
C SER A 52 5.01 -5.44 15.61
N SER A 53 4.91 -6.63 15.03
CA SER A 53 4.35 -6.81 13.68
C SER A 53 2.82 -6.61 13.68
N ILE A 54 2.26 -6.35 12.51
CA ILE A 54 0.82 -6.13 12.34
C ILE A 54 0.02 -7.44 12.29
N ASN A 55 0.68 -8.60 12.36
CA ASN A 55 0.05 -9.93 12.24
C ASN A 55 -0.76 -10.10 10.95
N ALA A 56 -0.19 -9.69 9.81
CA ALA A 56 -0.85 -9.73 8.51
C ALA A 56 -1.29 -11.15 8.08
N PRO A 57 -0.48 -12.22 8.28
CA PRO A 57 -0.90 -13.61 7.99
C PRO A 57 -2.25 -14.00 8.60
N GLN A 58 -2.48 -13.59 9.85
CA GLN A 58 -3.72 -13.89 10.56
C GLN A 58 -4.89 -13.07 10.02
N ALA A 59 -4.64 -11.81 9.64
CA ALA A 59 -5.65 -10.95 9.00
C ALA A 59 -6.08 -11.49 7.63
N TRP A 60 -5.13 -12.02 6.83
CA TRP A 60 -5.41 -12.59 5.51
C TRP A 60 -6.32 -13.82 5.55
N CYS A 61 -6.40 -14.54 6.68
CA CYS A 61 -7.40 -15.60 6.85
C CYS A 61 -8.84 -15.06 6.85
N ALA A 62 -9.05 -13.77 7.18
CA ALA A 62 -10.36 -13.13 7.20
C ALA A 62 -10.60 -12.24 5.97
N SER A 63 -9.59 -11.47 5.54
CA SER A 63 -9.68 -10.60 4.36
C SER A 63 -8.30 -10.22 3.83
N THR A 64 -8.21 -10.14 2.51
CA THR A 64 -7.04 -9.72 1.73
C THR A 64 -7.24 -8.36 1.05
N GLY A 65 -8.37 -7.70 1.30
CA GLY A 65 -8.70 -6.40 0.70
C GLY A 65 -9.39 -6.47 -0.68
N ALA A 66 -9.93 -7.62 -1.06
CA ALA A 66 -10.65 -7.78 -2.32
C ALA A 66 -11.78 -6.74 -2.48
N GLY A 67 -11.83 -6.08 -3.64
CA GLY A 67 -12.82 -5.04 -3.95
C GLY A 67 -12.51 -3.65 -3.37
N ILE A 68 -11.41 -3.50 -2.63
CA ILE A 68 -10.97 -2.22 -2.08
C ILE A 68 -10.03 -1.53 -3.07
N VAL A 69 -10.28 -0.23 -3.31
CA VAL A 69 -9.40 0.68 -4.04
C VAL A 69 -8.70 1.58 -3.04
N ILE A 70 -7.37 1.56 -3.06
CA ILE A 70 -6.51 2.43 -2.25
C ILE A 70 -5.89 3.47 -3.18
N ALA A 71 -6.17 4.75 -2.96
CA ALA A 71 -5.49 5.81 -3.67
C ALA A 71 -4.12 6.08 -3.05
N ASP A 72 -3.06 5.99 -3.86
CA ASP A 72 -1.72 6.43 -3.47
C ASP A 72 -1.47 7.84 -3.99
N ILE A 73 -1.54 8.82 -3.11
CA ILE A 73 -1.35 10.23 -3.42
C ILE A 73 0.12 10.57 -3.14
N ASP A 74 0.97 10.47 -4.18
CA ASP A 74 2.43 10.44 -4.03
C ASP A 74 3.18 10.91 -5.32
N THR A 75 4.38 10.40 -5.58
CA THR A 75 5.20 10.68 -6.78
C THR A 75 4.79 9.86 -8.01
N GLY A 76 3.71 9.08 -7.94
CA GLY A 76 3.29 8.15 -8.98
C GLY A 76 3.69 6.71 -8.66
N ALA A 77 3.47 5.78 -9.59
CA ALA A 77 3.86 4.38 -9.44
C ALA A 77 4.45 3.83 -10.74
N ASP A 78 5.34 2.83 -10.64
CA ASP A 78 5.89 2.17 -11.82
C ASP A 78 4.93 1.10 -12.37
N PHE A 79 4.30 1.41 -13.50
CA PHE A 79 3.37 0.51 -14.19
C PHE A 79 4.05 -0.68 -14.86
N ASN A 80 5.38 -0.68 -14.93
CA ASN A 80 6.17 -1.79 -15.46
C ASN A 80 6.81 -2.64 -14.36
N HIS A 81 6.59 -2.31 -13.09
CA HIS A 81 7.15 -3.08 -11.99
C HIS A 81 6.52 -4.48 -11.97
N PRO A 82 7.33 -5.56 -11.99
CA PRO A 82 6.82 -6.93 -12.12
C PRO A 82 5.86 -7.30 -10.98
N ASP A 83 6.12 -6.78 -9.78
CA ASP A 83 5.33 -7.04 -8.57
C ASP A 83 4.11 -6.13 -8.42
N LEU A 84 3.88 -5.19 -9.34
CA LEU A 84 2.68 -4.33 -9.39
C LEU A 84 1.78 -4.65 -10.58
N SER A 85 2.14 -5.67 -11.36
CA SER A 85 1.40 -6.07 -12.56
C SER A 85 -0.06 -6.38 -12.22
N GLY A 86 -1.00 -5.69 -12.89
CA GLY A 86 -2.44 -5.86 -12.67
C GLY A 86 -2.99 -5.29 -11.36
N LYS A 87 -2.17 -4.61 -10.56
CA LYS A 87 -2.59 -3.96 -9.30
C LYS A 87 -3.00 -2.51 -9.49
N LEU A 88 -2.38 -1.82 -10.45
CA LEU A 88 -2.60 -0.40 -10.72
C LEU A 88 -3.77 -0.23 -11.71
N ILE A 89 -4.79 0.53 -11.33
CA ILE A 89 -6.01 0.71 -12.14
C ILE A 89 -6.04 2.03 -12.91
N GLY A 90 -4.89 2.70 -13.04
CA GLY A 90 -4.75 4.01 -13.66
C GLY A 90 -4.64 5.11 -12.62
N GLY A 91 -4.91 6.36 -13.04
CA GLY A 91 -4.61 7.50 -12.20
C GLY A 91 -4.69 8.86 -12.88
N ALA A 92 -4.44 9.91 -12.09
CA ALA A 92 -4.35 11.28 -12.55
C ALA A 92 -3.15 12.01 -11.92
N ARG A 93 -2.70 13.08 -12.59
CA ARG A 93 -1.52 13.85 -12.23
C ARG A 93 -1.91 15.29 -11.87
N PHE A 94 -1.39 15.81 -10.78
CA PHE A 94 -1.54 17.19 -10.30
C PHE A 94 -0.16 17.68 -9.85
N THR A 95 0.67 18.22 -10.74
CA THR A 95 2.04 18.62 -10.35
C THR A 95 2.48 19.96 -10.92
N ASP A 96 1.54 20.80 -11.37
CA ASP A 96 1.84 22.09 -11.99
C ASP A 96 1.51 23.29 -11.10
N GLY A 97 1.03 23.04 -9.87
CA GLY A 97 0.69 24.05 -8.88
C GLY A 97 -0.60 24.81 -9.20
N THR A 98 -1.41 24.34 -10.14
CA THR A 98 -2.66 25.01 -10.51
C THR A 98 -3.86 24.55 -9.69
N GLY A 99 -3.75 23.44 -8.95
CA GLY A 99 -4.88 22.80 -8.27
C GLY A 99 -5.88 22.18 -9.25
N ASN A 100 -5.47 21.92 -10.49
CA ASN A 100 -6.25 21.24 -11.51
C ASN A 100 -5.46 20.03 -12.04
N GLN A 101 -6.17 19.10 -12.67
CA GLN A 101 -5.51 17.95 -13.29
C GLN A 101 -4.57 18.44 -14.40
N SER A 102 -3.29 18.15 -14.21
CA SER A 102 -2.21 18.47 -15.15
C SER A 102 -2.08 17.38 -16.23
N ALA A 103 -1.54 17.76 -17.39
CA ALA A 103 -1.31 16.82 -18.48
C ALA A 103 -0.15 15.83 -18.16
N GLY A 104 -0.23 14.63 -18.73
CA GLY A 104 0.80 13.59 -18.60
C GLY A 104 0.33 12.36 -17.84
N GLY A 105 1.24 11.41 -17.62
CA GLY A 105 0.98 10.17 -16.91
C GLY A 105 1.32 10.23 -15.43
N VAL A 106 1.04 9.11 -14.75
CA VAL A 106 1.31 8.87 -13.33
C VAL A 106 2.48 7.90 -13.10
N GLN A 107 3.30 7.69 -14.13
CA GLN A 107 4.52 6.92 -14.03
C GLN A 107 5.45 7.58 -13.02
N ASP A 108 5.97 6.77 -12.10
CA ASP A 108 6.90 7.26 -11.09
C ASP A 108 8.26 7.61 -11.69
N ASP A 109 8.77 8.77 -11.29
CA ASP A 109 10.07 9.32 -11.67
C ASP A 109 10.93 9.71 -10.45
N ASN A 110 10.49 9.31 -9.25
CA ASN A 110 11.19 9.50 -7.98
C ASN A 110 11.50 8.15 -7.30
N GLY A 111 10.53 7.25 -7.25
CA GLY A 111 10.62 5.93 -6.62
C GLY A 111 9.87 5.81 -5.29
N HIS A 112 9.56 6.93 -4.62
CA HIS A 112 8.84 6.93 -3.33
C HIS A 112 7.44 6.32 -3.47
N GLY A 113 6.65 6.79 -4.43
CA GLY A 113 5.29 6.29 -4.65
C GLY A 113 5.24 4.82 -5.10
N THR A 114 6.21 4.35 -5.89
CA THR A 114 6.31 2.92 -6.22
C THR A 114 6.56 2.07 -4.96
N MET A 115 7.40 2.56 -4.04
CA MET A 115 7.70 1.87 -2.78
C MET A 115 6.46 1.80 -1.87
N THR A 116 5.73 2.91 -1.69
CA THR A 116 4.50 2.96 -0.89
C THR A 116 3.41 2.08 -1.51
N THR A 117 3.21 2.17 -2.81
CA THR A 117 2.26 1.32 -3.55
C THR A 117 2.58 -0.17 -3.38
N GLY A 118 3.86 -0.56 -3.43
CA GLY A 118 4.29 -1.93 -3.16
C GLY A 118 3.89 -2.44 -1.78
N ILE A 119 4.12 -1.65 -0.73
CA ILE A 119 3.70 -2.01 0.63
C ILE A 119 2.19 -2.27 0.71
N MET A 120 1.40 -1.47 0.00
CA MET A 120 -0.05 -1.56 0.04
C MET A 120 -0.62 -2.75 -0.73
N VAL A 121 -0.20 -2.93 -1.99
CA VAL A 121 -0.91 -3.81 -2.94
C VAL A 121 -0.03 -4.67 -3.84
N ALA A 122 1.29 -4.78 -3.59
CA ALA A 122 2.15 -5.71 -4.33
C ALA A 122 1.51 -7.10 -4.52
N ASP A 123 1.73 -7.67 -5.70
CA ASP A 123 1.26 -9.00 -6.02
C ASP A 123 1.95 -10.01 -5.11
N THR A 124 1.14 -10.80 -4.41
CA THR A 124 1.58 -11.59 -3.27
C THR A 124 1.31 -13.05 -3.56
N ASN A 125 2.20 -13.91 -3.10
CA ASN A 125 2.22 -15.34 -3.39
C ASN A 125 2.53 -15.68 -4.86
N ASN A 126 3.34 -14.84 -5.51
CA ASN A 126 3.70 -14.96 -6.93
C ASN A 126 5.18 -15.37 -7.16
N ASN A 127 5.91 -15.73 -6.10
CA ASN A 127 7.35 -16.01 -6.08
C ASN A 127 8.26 -14.85 -6.52
N THR A 128 7.75 -13.62 -6.48
CA THR A 128 8.47 -12.39 -6.83
C THR A 128 8.45 -11.46 -5.64
N GLY A 129 9.49 -10.63 -5.50
CA GLY A 129 9.47 -9.48 -4.60
C GLY A 129 8.91 -9.72 -3.19
N ILE A 130 7.90 -8.92 -2.85
CA ILE A 130 7.37 -8.72 -1.50
C ILE A 130 5.91 -9.17 -1.39
N ALA A 131 5.50 -9.53 -0.18
CA ALA A 131 4.08 -9.61 0.16
C ALA A 131 3.54 -8.20 0.51
N ALA A 132 2.29 -7.92 0.15
CA ALA A 132 1.62 -6.66 0.45
C ALA A 132 0.72 -6.76 1.69
N VAL A 133 0.36 -5.62 2.26
CA VAL A 133 -0.63 -5.57 3.37
C VAL A 133 -2.01 -6.01 2.90
N ALA A 134 -2.47 -5.52 1.74
CA ALA A 134 -3.79 -5.81 1.16
C ALA A 134 -3.64 -6.39 -0.26
N PRO A 135 -3.24 -7.67 -0.39
CA PRO A 135 -2.79 -8.23 -1.66
C PRO A 135 -3.88 -8.32 -2.74
N ASP A 136 -5.16 -8.32 -2.37
CA ASP A 136 -6.28 -8.36 -3.33
C ASP A 136 -6.92 -6.99 -3.58
N ALA A 137 -6.43 -5.93 -2.94
CA ALA A 137 -6.84 -4.56 -3.24
C ALA A 137 -6.27 -4.10 -4.60
N ARG A 138 -6.67 -2.90 -5.03
CA ARG A 138 -6.14 -2.22 -6.23
C ARG A 138 -5.67 -0.82 -5.86
N ALA A 139 -4.63 -0.35 -6.53
CA ALA A 139 -4.11 1.00 -6.34
C ALA A 139 -4.59 1.96 -7.43
N LEU A 140 -5.16 3.08 -7.00
CA LEU A 140 -5.44 4.25 -7.83
C LEU A 140 -4.29 5.24 -7.65
N VAL A 141 -3.52 5.50 -8.70
CA VAL A 141 -2.27 6.26 -8.58
C VAL A 141 -2.55 7.75 -8.79
N VAL A 142 -2.26 8.59 -7.81
CA VAL A 142 -2.48 10.04 -7.91
C VAL A 142 -1.15 10.76 -7.71
N LYS A 143 -0.53 11.15 -8.83
CA LYS A 143 0.79 11.80 -8.79
C LYS A 143 0.62 13.27 -8.44
N VAL A 144 0.93 13.65 -7.20
CA VAL A 144 0.89 15.03 -6.71
C VAL A 144 2.28 15.62 -6.42
N LEU A 145 3.30 14.74 -6.38
CA LEU A 145 4.69 15.12 -6.14
C LEU A 145 5.51 14.96 -7.43
N ASN A 146 6.44 15.90 -7.65
CA ASN A 146 7.37 15.88 -8.77
C ASN A 146 8.53 14.89 -8.54
N SER A 147 9.46 14.80 -9.49
CA SER A 147 10.62 13.89 -9.43
C SER A 147 11.57 14.17 -8.25
N GLY A 148 11.54 15.36 -7.66
CA GLY A 148 12.27 15.72 -6.45
C GLY A 148 11.52 15.41 -5.15
N GLY A 149 10.32 14.82 -5.21
CA GLY A 149 9.47 14.56 -4.05
C GLY A 149 8.71 15.78 -3.51
N GLY A 150 8.81 16.93 -4.18
CA GLY A 150 8.11 18.15 -3.80
C GLY A 150 6.79 18.34 -4.55
N GLY A 151 5.84 19.05 -3.96
CA GLY A 151 4.54 19.35 -4.57
C GLY A 151 3.94 20.64 -4.02
N TYR A 152 2.68 20.88 -4.37
CA TYR A 152 1.93 22.06 -3.92
C TYR A 152 0.68 21.62 -3.15
N ASP A 153 0.35 22.31 -2.06
CA ASP A 153 -0.80 21.96 -1.20
C ASP A 153 -2.13 21.95 -1.95
N ASN A 154 -2.30 22.83 -2.93
CA ASN A 154 -3.49 22.87 -3.78
C ASN A 154 -3.58 21.67 -4.73
N ASP A 155 -2.45 21.20 -5.25
CA ASP A 155 -2.40 19.98 -6.07
C ASP A 155 -2.69 18.73 -5.23
N VAL A 156 -2.15 18.66 -4.00
CA VAL A 156 -2.46 17.59 -3.03
C VAL A 156 -3.96 17.59 -2.72
N SER A 157 -4.53 18.76 -2.42
CA SER A 157 -5.97 18.90 -2.11
C SER A 157 -6.85 18.48 -3.29
N ALA A 158 -6.49 18.90 -4.51
CA ALA A 158 -7.19 18.49 -5.73
C ALA A 158 -7.07 16.98 -6.00
N GLY A 159 -5.90 16.40 -5.74
CA GLY A 159 -5.67 14.96 -5.84
C GLY A 159 -6.52 14.14 -4.86
N ILE A 160 -6.67 14.61 -3.61
CA ILE A 160 -7.53 13.98 -2.59
C ILE A 160 -8.99 13.97 -3.05
N GLU A 161 -9.50 15.13 -3.48
CA GLU A 161 -10.87 15.26 -3.97
C GLU A 161 -11.12 14.37 -5.19
N TRP A 162 -10.19 14.37 -6.15
CA TRP A 162 -10.27 13.54 -7.34
C TRP A 162 -10.25 12.04 -6.98
N ALA A 163 -9.39 11.60 -6.06
CA ALA A 163 -9.33 10.21 -5.63
C ALA A 163 -10.66 9.73 -5.04
N TRP A 164 -11.25 10.52 -4.16
CA TRP A 164 -12.57 10.23 -3.57
C TRP A 164 -13.66 10.11 -4.64
N GLN A 165 -13.74 11.07 -5.56
CA GLN A 165 -14.71 11.06 -6.66
C GLN A 165 -14.52 9.87 -7.62
N ASN A 166 -13.31 9.33 -7.72
CA ASN A 166 -12.96 8.20 -8.60
C ASN A 166 -12.94 6.85 -7.85
N GLY A 167 -13.66 6.77 -6.72
CA GLY A 167 -13.98 5.49 -6.07
C GLY A 167 -12.91 4.96 -5.13
N ALA A 168 -11.96 5.79 -4.69
CA ALA A 168 -11.05 5.40 -3.62
C ALA A 168 -11.82 5.11 -2.33
N ASN A 169 -11.59 3.93 -1.76
CA ASN A 169 -12.12 3.56 -0.44
C ASN A 169 -11.16 3.99 0.69
N VAL A 170 -9.87 4.05 0.39
CA VAL A 170 -8.79 4.45 1.29
C VAL A 170 -7.89 5.43 0.55
N ILE A 171 -7.37 6.44 1.25
CA ILE A 171 -6.41 7.41 0.72
C ILE A 171 -5.13 7.32 1.55
N ASN A 172 -4.00 6.99 0.90
CA ASN A 172 -2.67 7.04 1.48
C ASN A 172 -2.00 8.38 1.14
N LEU A 173 -1.45 9.03 2.17
CA LEU A 173 -0.74 10.30 2.08
C LEU A 173 0.60 10.15 2.81
N SER A 174 1.55 9.47 2.18
CA SER A 174 2.93 9.35 2.69
C SER A 174 3.74 10.62 2.41
N LEU A 175 3.14 11.77 2.71
CA LEU A 175 3.66 13.10 2.47
C LEU A 175 3.23 14.05 3.58
N GLY A 176 3.91 15.18 3.68
CA GLY A 176 3.58 16.21 4.65
C GLY A 176 4.39 17.49 4.37
N PRO A 177 4.05 18.59 5.04
CA PRO A 177 4.78 19.83 4.90
C PRO A 177 6.18 19.72 5.52
N ASP A 178 7.16 20.42 4.94
CA ASP A 178 8.52 20.55 5.48
C ASP A 178 8.61 21.46 6.73
N ILE A 179 7.46 21.90 7.26
CA ILE A 179 7.36 22.76 8.44
C ILE A 179 6.69 22.01 9.60
N PRO A 180 7.15 22.22 10.85
CA PRO A 180 6.46 21.66 12.01
C PRO A 180 5.04 22.21 12.09
N PHE A 181 4.06 21.35 12.34
CA PHE A 181 2.68 21.74 12.58
C PHE A 181 2.60 22.65 13.82
N THR A 182 2.57 23.96 13.62
CA THR A 182 2.48 24.97 14.70
C THR A 182 1.08 25.55 14.85
N SER A 183 0.13 25.17 13.98
CA SER A 183 -1.26 25.61 14.04
C SER A 183 -2.20 24.40 13.98
N SER A 184 -3.20 24.42 14.86
CA SER A 184 -4.22 23.38 14.95
C SER A 184 -5.02 23.28 13.65
N ILE A 185 -5.28 22.04 13.20
CA ILE A 185 -6.24 21.76 12.15
C ILE A 185 -7.60 22.37 12.53
N THR A 186 -8.08 23.33 11.75
CA THR A 186 -9.46 23.80 11.86
C THR A 186 -10.29 22.93 10.94
N VAL A 187 -10.95 21.91 11.50
CA VAL A 187 -11.95 21.14 10.75
C VAL A 187 -13.16 22.05 10.59
N ASN A 188 -13.31 22.68 9.43
CA ASN A 188 -14.57 23.31 9.06
C ASN A 188 -15.50 22.18 8.64
N SER A 189 -16.44 21.79 9.51
CA SER A 189 -17.40 20.70 9.29
C SER A 189 -18.48 21.08 8.27
N GLY A 190 -18.09 21.62 7.12
CA GLY A 190 -18.96 22.05 6.04
C GLY A 190 -19.55 20.92 5.19
N ILE A 191 -19.67 19.70 5.72
CA ILE A 191 -20.43 18.62 5.08
C ILE A 191 -21.87 18.74 5.57
N PRO A 192 -22.84 19.14 4.72
CA PRO A 192 -24.25 19.05 5.05
C PRO A 192 -24.66 17.57 5.18
N ASN A 193 -25.48 17.26 6.18
CA ASN A 193 -26.08 15.94 6.40
C ASN A 193 -26.89 15.45 5.19
#